data_AF-L0HFN6-F1
#
_entry.id   AF-L0HFN6-F1
#
_cell.length_a   1.000
_cell.length_b   1.000
_cell.length_c   1.000
_cell.angle_alpha   90.00
_cell.angle_beta   90.00
_cell.angle_gamma   90.00
#
_symmetry.space_group_name_H-M   'P 1'
#
loop_
_entity.id
_entity.type
_entity.pdbx_description
1 polymer ?
#
loop_
_entity_poly.entity_id
_entity_poly.type
_entity_poly.pdbx_seq_one_letter_code
_entity_poly.pdbx_strand_id
1 'polypeptide(L)' 'MDESGNKVAVMLPIREYEHLREDLHDLAMVAEWRDEGTISLAGLKKRVM' A
#
# COMPACT_ATOMS: atom_id res chain seq x y z
N MET A 1 15.33 23.62 -1.09
CA MET A 1 14.32 24.25 -1.97
C MET A 1 14.87 24.16 -3.39
N ASP A 2 14.03 23.90 -4.40
CA ASP A 2 14.48 24.03 -5.79
C ASP A 2 14.64 25.51 -6.16
N GLU A 3 15.08 25.79 -7.38
CA GLU A 3 15.24 27.13 -7.95
C GLU A 3 13.93 27.93 -7.99
N SER A 4 12.78 27.26 -7.85
CA SER A 4 11.44 27.83 -7.81
C SER A 4 10.88 27.99 -6.38
N GLY A 5 11.66 27.64 -5.35
CA GLY A 5 11.26 27.76 -3.95
C GLY A 5 10.43 26.61 -3.39
N ASN A 6 10.28 25.50 -4.13
CA ASN A 6 9.51 24.35 -3.67
C ASN A 6 10.32 23.49 -2.70
N LYS A 7 9.63 22.88 -1.73
CA LYS A 7 10.22 21.86 -0.85
C LYS A 7 10.52 20.61 -1.66
N VAL A 8 11.79 20.43 -2.00
CA VAL A 8 12.32 19.27 -2.77
C VAL A 8 12.48 18.00 -1.96
N ALA A 9 12.40 18.09 -0.63
CA ALA A 9 12.54 16.96 0.27
C ALA A 9 11.77 17.21 1.57
N VAL A 10 11.36 16.12 2.21
CA VAL A 10 10.72 16.10 3.52
C VAL A 10 11.52 15.20 4.44
N MET A 11 11.67 15.61 5.69
CA MET A 11 12.29 14.79 6.73
C MET A 11 11.17 14.22 7.58
N LEU A 12 11.09 12.89 7.64
CA LEU A 12 10.08 12.16 8.39
C LEU A 12 10.75 11.38 9.52
N PRO A 13 10.13 11.27 10.71
CA PRO A 13 10.51 10.27 11.69
C PRO A 13 10.49 8.88 11.05
N ILE A 14 11.48 8.03 11.40
CA ILE A 14 11.64 6.71 10.76
C ILE A 14 10.35 5.86 10.84
N ARG A 15 9.64 5.93 11.96
CA ARG A 15 8.37 5.22 12.16
C ARG A 15 7.30 5.67 11.16
N GLU A 16 7.16 6.98 10.93
CA GLU A 16 6.18 7.49 9.98
C GLU A 16 6.51 7.08 8.54
N TYR A 17 7.81 7.04 8.20
CA TYR A 17 8.25 6.53 6.91
C TYR A 17 7.95 5.04 6.73
N GLU A 18 8.21 4.22 7.75
CA GLU A 18 7.90 2.79 7.74
C GLU A 18 6.40 2.54 7.57
N HIS A 19 5.55 3.23 8.34
CA HIS A 19 4.10 3.13 8.22
C HIS A 19 3.61 3.52 6.82
N LEU A 20 4.13 4.63 6.27
CA LEU A 20 3.75 5.07 4.92
C LEU A 20 4.14 4.04 3.85
N ARG A 21 5.26 3.33 4.05
CA ARG A 21 5.66 2.24 3.15
C ARG A 21 4.73 1.03 3.23
N GLU A 22 4.28 0.67 4.42
CA GLU A 22 3.29 -0.39 4.61
C GLU A 22 1.97 -0.02 3.94
N ASP A 23 1.46 1.20 4.16
CA ASP A 23 0.24 1.69 3.52
C ASP A 23 0.34 1.65 1.98
N LEU A 24 1.47 2.08 1.41
CA LEU A 24 1.69 2.04 -0.04
C LEU A 24 1.73 0.61 -0.58
N HIS A 25 2.28 -0.33 0.19
CA HIS A 25 2.31 -1.73 -0.19
C HIS A 25 0.89 -2.33 -0.24
N ASP A 26 0.09 -2.07 0.80
CA ASP A 26 -1.30 -2.54 0.86
C ASP A 26 -2.14 -1.96 -0.29
N LEU A 27 -1.98 -0.66 -0.58
CA LEU A 27 -2.67 -0.01 -1.70
C LEU A 27 -2.25 -0.57 -3.06
N ALA A 28 -0.97 -0.89 -3.25
CA ALA A 28 -0.49 -1.51 -4.48
C ALA A 28 -1.11 -2.90 -4.67
N MET A 29 -1.14 -3.72 -3.62
CA MET A 29 -1.76 -5.04 -3.65
C MET A 29 -3.25 -4.97 -4.00
N VAL A 30 -4.00 -4.01 -3.43
CA VAL A 30 -5.41 -3.77 -3.78
C VAL A 30 -5.57 -3.36 -5.25
N ALA A 31 -4.66 -2.53 -5.78
CA ALA A 31 -4.71 -2.10 -7.17
C ALA A 31 -4.44 -3.26 -8.14
N GLU A 32 -3.49 -4.14 -7.83
CA GLU A 32 -3.16 -5.33 -8.62
C GLU A 32 -4.33 -6.32 -8.65
N TRP A 33 -5.01 -6.51 -7.52
CA TRP A 33 -6.13 -7.46 -7.41
C TRP A 33 -7.51 -6.86 -7.75
N ARG A 34 -7.57 -5.61 -8.20
CA ARG A 34 -8.83 -4.92 -8.46
C ARG A 34 -9.72 -5.64 -9.48
N ASP A 35 -9.11 -6.24 -10.49
CA ASP A 35 -9.82 -6.94 -11.57
C ASP A 35 -9.99 -8.44 -11.27
N GLU A 36 -9.50 -8.93 -10.13
CA GLU A 36 -9.73 -10.30 -9.69
C GLU A 36 -11.17 -10.47 -9.16
N GLY A 37 -11.80 -11.60 -9.51
CA GLY A 37 -13.12 -11.95 -9.00
C GLY A 37 -13.10 -12.29 -7.50
N THR A 38 -14.26 -12.17 -6.86
CA THR A 38 -14.39 -12.58 -5.45
C THR A 38 -14.60 -14.08 -5.33
N ILE A 39 -14.14 -14.66 -4.21
CA ILE A 39 -14.47 -16.04 -3.83
C ILE A 39 -15.40 -16.05 -2.62
N SER A 40 -16.26 -17.06 -2.52
CA SER A 40 -17.09 -17.24 -1.33
C SER A 40 -16.24 -17.65 -0.14
N LEU A 41 -16.66 -17.30 1.08
CA LEU A 41 -15.99 -17.74 2.31
C LEU A 41 -15.89 -19.27 2.40
N ALA A 42 -16.90 -20.00 1.93
CA ALA A 42 -16.86 -21.46 1.86
C ALA A 42 -15.80 -21.95 0.88
N GLY A 43 -15.64 -21.28 -0.27
CA GLY A 43 -14.58 -21.55 -1.24
C GLY A 43 -13.19 -21.26 -0.68
N LEU A 44 -13.03 -20.15 0.07
CA LEU A 44 -11.79 -19.82 0.74
C LEU A 44 -11.41 -20.90 1.78
N LYS A 45 -12.34 -21.31 2.65
CA LYS A 45 -12.08 -22.32 3.69
C LYS A 45 -11.51 -23.62 3.12
N LYS A 46 -11.95 -24.07 1.95
CA LYS A 46 -11.41 -25.27 1.28
C LYS A 46 -9.97 -25.12 0.75
N ARG A 47 -9.48 -23.89 0.53
CA ARG A 47 -8.14 -23.62 -0.02
C ARG A 47 -7.08 -23.47 1.06
N VAL A 48 -7.46 -22.97 2.24
CA VAL A 48 -6.53 -22.64 3.34
C VAL A 48 -6.65 -23.54 4.58
N MET A 49 -7.66 -24.40 4.66
CA MET A 49 -7.84 -25.40 5.72
C MET A 49 -7.99 -26.79 5.11
#